data_AF-A0A0G4LD53-F1
#
_entry.id   AF-A0A0G4LD53-F1
#
_cell.length_a   1.000
_cell.length_b   1.000
_cell.length_c   1.000
_cell.angle_alpha   90.00
_cell.angle_beta   90.00
_cell.angle_gamma   90.00
#
_symmetry.space_group_name_H-M   'P 1'
#
loop_
_entity.id
_entity.type
_entity.pdbx_description
1 polymer ?
#
loop_
_entity_poly.entity_id
_entity_poly.type
_entity_poly.pdbx_seq_one_letter_code
_entity_poly.pdbx_strand_id
1 'polypeptide(L)'
;PCDWRRGQKKIIAFAPCDSSPRNSPSNRLRRINETASNQNAHTAHLPCPGAAAACPPTASFPTPPPQADRQHNTPTMCGISAILLGDPEANSAVTDLHESLYYLQHRGQDAAGIAVCRGGRVSQCKGVGMASKVFDEGKRATTATMPGYMGSEAQPFFVNSPFGLSMSVNGNLVNAPELVKFLDNEARRHVNTDSDSELLLNIFAYALNELGKTRASVADVFTALREVYARCQGAFACTAMIAGFGILGFRDENGIRPLCLGSRPSETLEGATDYFLASESIALTQLGFKNIVDILPGQAVFIKKGGVPEFCQVVEMKSYTPDLFEYLYLSRADVDMDGISVHRSRQNMGLKLADRMRSVMGEKGIDEIDTSNTAAASLATELRKPLSNAFVKNRYVYRTFIVPGQKARQKSVRRKLSPIASEFKDKVVCLVDDSIVRGTTSREIVQMVKECEAKKIILVSCSPEITHPHVHGIDLADPRQLLAHERTLEEMTELIQCDTLVFQTLEDLKAACLEAADEKSQVRDFEVGVFCGHYKSPL
;
A
#
# COMPACT_ATOMS: atom_id res chain seq x y z
N PRO A 1 14.91 -25.64 6.32
CA PRO A 1 15.52 -24.34 6.66
C PRO A 1 16.21 -23.71 5.43
N CYS A 2 15.44 -23.04 4.57
CA CYS A 2 15.96 -22.16 3.52
C CYS A 2 14.96 -21.02 3.26
N ASP A 3 15.52 -19.84 3.07
CA ASP A 3 14.85 -18.56 2.90
C ASP A 3 13.95 -18.46 1.65
N TRP A 4 12.85 -17.72 1.77
CA TRP A 4 12.05 -17.22 0.64
C TRP A 4 11.23 -15.98 1.07
N ARG A 5 11.92 -14.89 1.42
CA ARG A 5 11.31 -13.55 1.43
C ARG A 5 10.88 -13.18 -0.01
N ARG A 6 9.64 -12.73 -0.20
CA ARG A 6 9.11 -12.16 -1.46
C ARG A 6 8.13 -11.03 -1.17
N GLY A 7 7.95 -10.16 -2.16
CA GLY A 7 7.14 -8.95 -2.15
C GLY A 7 5.86 -8.98 -1.31
N GLN A 8 5.70 -7.93 -0.53
CA GLN A 8 4.66 -7.77 0.49
C GLN A 8 3.65 -6.69 0.01
N LYS A 9 2.44 -6.63 0.57
CA LYS A 9 1.44 -5.55 0.32
C LYS A 9 0.70 -5.23 1.62
N LYS A 10 0.72 -3.97 2.11
CA LYS A 10 0.48 -3.64 3.54
C LYS A 10 -0.55 -2.50 3.72
N ILE A 11 -1.41 -2.52 4.74
CA ILE A 11 -2.36 -1.41 5.01
C ILE A 11 -2.39 -0.98 6.48
N ILE A 12 -2.35 0.33 6.74
CA ILE A 12 -1.67 0.87 7.93
C ILE A 12 -2.24 2.20 8.43
N ALA A 13 -2.26 2.42 9.76
CA ALA A 13 -3.06 3.50 10.40
C ALA A 13 -2.47 4.06 11.74
N PHE A 14 -2.71 5.35 12.09
CA PHE A 14 -2.18 6.05 13.30
C PHE A 14 -3.16 6.94 14.10
N ALA A 15 -3.05 7.06 15.44
CA ALA A 15 -3.68 8.15 16.23
C ALA A 15 -3.22 8.32 17.70
N PRO A 16 -3.32 9.51 18.32
CA PRO A 16 -3.16 9.70 19.77
C PRO A 16 -4.50 9.77 20.54
N CYS A 17 -4.46 9.85 21.89
CA CYS A 17 -5.61 9.92 22.82
C CYS A 17 -5.13 9.89 24.31
N ASP A 18 -5.95 10.16 25.34
CA ASP A 18 -5.53 10.13 26.78
C ASP A 18 -6.66 9.79 27.80
N SER A 19 -6.76 10.33 29.02
CA SER A 19 -6.00 10.07 30.28
C SER A 19 -6.78 9.21 31.35
N SER A 20 -6.52 9.28 32.67
CA SER A 20 -7.26 8.53 33.72
C SER A 20 -7.31 9.22 35.10
N PRO A 21 -8.37 9.04 35.92
CA PRO A 21 -8.48 9.68 37.23
C PRO A 21 -7.96 8.80 38.39
N ARG A 22 -7.27 9.43 39.34
CA ARG A 22 -7.03 8.87 40.68
C ARG A 22 -8.21 9.23 41.59
N ASN A 23 -8.61 8.31 42.47
CA ASN A 23 -9.18 8.66 43.78
C ASN A 23 -9.06 7.49 44.77
N SER A 24 -8.75 7.81 46.02
CA SER A 24 -8.83 6.90 47.17
C SER A 24 -10.16 7.10 47.92
N PRO A 25 -10.59 6.09 48.69
CA PRO A 25 -10.81 6.36 50.12
C PRO A 25 -10.33 5.21 51.03
N SER A 26 -10.69 5.28 52.32
CA SER A 26 -9.90 4.74 53.44
C SER A 26 -10.55 3.61 54.27
N ASN A 27 -9.68 2.90 54.98
CA ASN A 27 -9.85 2.29 56.32
C ASN A 27 -10.55 0.93 56.55
N ARG A 28 -9.99 0.22 57.56
CA ARG A 28 -10.35 -1.09 58.19
C ARG A 28 -9.87 -2.33 57.40
N LEU A 29 -9.28 -3.38 58.01
CA LEU A 29 -9.15 -3.76 59.44
C LEU A 29 -7.83 -4.54 59.74
N ARG A 30 -7.63 -4.88 61.03
CA ARG A 30 -6.36 -5.23 61.74
C ARG A 30 -5.82 -6.67 61.59
N ARG A 31 -4.46 -6.75 61.69
CA ARG A 31 -3.59 -7.73 62.44
C ARG A 31 -3.67 -9.25 62.16
N ILE A 32 -2.51 -9.90 62.08
CA ILE A 32 -1.89 -10.73 63.15
C ILE A 32 -0.47 -11.20 62.74
N ASN A 33 0.52 -10.84 63.59
CA ASN A 33 1.75 -11.53 64.05
C ASN A 33 2.82 -12.04 63.04
N GLU A 34 4.09 -11.59 63.14
CA GLU A 34 5.25 -12.15 63.90
C GLU A 34 5.88 -13.39 63.23
N THR A 35 7.20 -13.63 63.19
CA THR A 35 8.37 -13.04 63.90
C THR A 35 9.68 -13.39 63.17
N ALA A 36 10.73 -12.55 63.32
CA ALA A 36 12.16 -12.91 63.48
C ALA A 36 12.89 -13.78 62.40
N SER A 37 14.22 -13.79 62.24
CA SER A 37 15.29 -12.82 62.55
C SER A 37 16.62 -13.29 61.92
N ASN A 38 17.34 -12.37 61.25
CA ASN A 38 18.74 -11.99 61.55
C ASN A 38 19.87 -13.06 61.55
N GLN A 39 20.90 -12.92 60.70
CA GLN A 39 22.34 -12.79 61.08
C GLN A 39 23.33 -12.69 59.89
N ASN A 40 24.56 -12.24 60.17
CA ASN A 40 25.63 -11.85 59.24
C ASN A 40 26.70 -12.95 59.00
N ALA A 41 27.53 -12.80 57.95
CA ALA A 41 29.01 -12.55 58.04
C ALA A 41 29.92 -13.23 56.97
N HIS A 42 30.65 -12.36 56.24
CA HIS A 42 32.09 -12.38 55.88
C HIS A 42 32.91 -13.59 55.34
N THR A 43 33.81 -13.25 54.38
CA THR A 43 35.14 -13.85 54.01
C THR A 43 35.16 -15.22 53.30
N ALA A 44 36.14 -15.63 52.46
CA ALA A 44 37.50 -15.11 52.15
C ALA A 44 37.98 -15.36 50.68
N HIS A 45 39.29 -15.27 50.43
CA HIS A 45 40.02 -15.11 49.14
C HIS A 45 40.53 -16.37 48.39
N LEU A 46 40.66 -16.25 47.05
CA LEU A 46 41.71 -16.81 46.14
C LEU A 46 41.81 -18.37 45.95
N PRO A 47 42.65 -18.90 45.02
CA PRO A 47 42.55 -18.77 43.55
C PRO A 47 42.63 -20.16 42.82
N CYS A 48 42.44 -20.22 41.49
CA CYS A 48 42.68 -21.44 40.68
C CYS A 48 43.79 -21.22 39.61
N PRO A 49 44.71 -22.19 39.40
CA PRO A 49 45.83 -22.06 38.48
C PRO A 49 45.51 -22.50 37.05
N GLY A 50 46.31 -22.04 36.08
CA GLY A 50 46.28 -22.52 34.71
C GLY A 50 47.26 -23.68 34.45
N ALA A 51 46.91 -24.55 33.50
CA ALA A 51 47.82 -25.45 32.81
C ALA A 51 47.32 -25.66 31.37
N ALA A 52 48.24 -25.71 30.41
CA ALA A 52 47.92 -25.72 28.98
C ALA A 52 47.66 -27.13 28.42
N ALA A 53 46.78 -27.23 27.43
CA ALA A 53 46.70 -28.36 26.51
C ALA A 53 46.45 -27.82 25.08
N ALA A 54 47.27 -28.25 24.11
CA ALA A 54 47.20 -27.77 22.74
C ALA A 54 46.13 -28.51 21.93
N CYS A 55 45.38 -27.78 21.09
CA CYS A 55 44.51 -28.36 20.06
C CYS A 55 45.17 -28.27 18.67
N PRO A 56 44.99 -29.27 17.79
CA PRO A 56 45.54 -29.26 16.43
C PRO A 56 44.80 -28.28 15.50
N PRO A 57 45.41 -27.87 14.37
CA PRO A 57 44.86 -26.86 13.48
C PRO A 57 43.59 -27.33 12.76
N THR A 58 42.64 -26.41 12.61
CA THR A 58 41.34 -26.63 11.95
C THR A 58 41.49 -26.88 10.45
N ALA A 59 40.83 -27.92 9.94
CA ALA A 59 40.67 -28.12 8.51
C ALA A 59 39.86 -26.99 7.86
N SER A 60 40.30 -26.55 6.67
CA SER A 60 39.63 -25.52 5.88
C SER A 60 38.33 -26.05 5.27
N PHE A 61 37.20 -25.46 5.66
CA PHE A 61 35.94 -25.65 4.94
C PHE A 61 36.01 -24.88 3.60
N PRO A 62 35.58 -25.46 2.47
CA PRO A 62 35.52 -24.76 1.21
C PRO A 62 34.48 -23.64 1.28
N THR A 63 34.90 -22.41 0.97
CA THR A 63 34.00 -21.28 0.78
C THR A 63 33.02 -21.59 -0.36
N PRO A 64 31.70 -21.42 -0.19
CA PRO A 64 30.78 -21.49 -1.32
C PRO A 64 31.13 -20.37 -2.32
N PRO A 65 30.91 -20.58 -3.64
CA PRO A 65 31.14 -19.55 -4.63
C PRO A 65 30.25 -18.33 -4.35
N PRO A 66 30.67 -17.11 -4.72
CA PRO A 66 29.88 -15.90 -4.49
C PRO A 66 28.52 -16.04 -5.18
N GLN A 67 27.46 -16.09 -4.37
CA GLN A 67 26.10 -16.00 -4.88
C GLN A 67 25.92 -14.58 -5.42
N ALA A 68 25.52 -14.47 -6.69
CA ALA A 68 25.28 -13.18 -7.30
C ALA A 68 24.09 -12.51 -6.59
N ASP A 69 24.36 -11.43 -5.86
CA ASP A 69 23.34 -10.60 -5.23
C ASP A 69 22.32 -10.14 -6.28
N ARG A 70 21.08 -10.59 -6.09
CA ARG A 70 19.89 -10.00 -6.71
C ARG A 70 18.95 -9.58 -5.62
N GLN A 71 19.26 -8.43 -5.02
CA GLN A 71 18.36 -7.68 -4.16
C GLN A 71 17.09 -7.33 -4.95
N HIS A 72 16.07 -8.19 -4.85
CA HIS A 72 14.73 -7.87 -5.31
C HIS A 72 13.97 -7.15 -4.20
N ASN A 73 14.31 -5.87 -3.98
CA ASN A 73 13.38 -4.95 -3.34
C ASN A 73 12.09 -4.99 -4.15
N THR A 74 11.01 -5.50 -3.55
CA THR A 74 9.80 -5.88 -4.27
C THR A 74 8.69 -4.90 -3.90
N PRO A 75 8.31 -3.96 -4.80
CA PRO A 75 7.52 -2.81 -4.44
C PRO A 75 6.18 -3.18 -3.82
N THR A 76 5.91 -2.63 -2.64
CA THR A 76 4.78 -3.07 -1.81
C THR A 76 3.58 -2.14 -1.98
N MET A 77 2.51 -2.59 -2.65
CA MET A 77 1.27 -1.81 -2.73
C MET A 77 0.70 -1.61 -1.32
N CYS A 78 0.41 -0.36 -0.96
CA CYS A 78 -0.06 -0.04 0.37
C CYS A 78 -1.24 0.93 0.39
N GLY A 79 -2.03 0.87 1.47
CA GLY A 79 -2.97 1.91 1.86
C GLY A 79 -2.55 2.46 3.21
N ILE A 80 -2.45 3.78 3.34
CA ILE A 80 -2.02 4.43 4.58
C ILE A 80 -3.07 5.40 5.09
N SER A 81 -3.09 5.63 6.40
CA SER A 81 -4.03 6.56 7.02
C SER A 81 -3.56 7.06 8.40
N ALA A 82 -4.09 8.20 8.88
CA ALA A 82 -3.79 8.75 10.20
C ALA A 82 -4.90 9.66 10.71
N ILE A 83 -5.40 9.41 11.92
CA ILE A 83 -6.45 10.17 12.60
C ILE A 83 -5.85 10.98 13.74
N LEU A 84 -6.32 12.21 13.92
CA LEU A 84 -6.14 12.99 15.13
C LEU A 84 -7.51 13.46 15.59
N LEU A 85 -7.94 12.98 16.75
CA LEU A 85 -9.19 13.45 17.36
C LEU A 85 -9.01 14.86 17.92
N GLY A 86 -10.07 15.66 17.80
CA GLY A 86 -10.12 17.00 18.36
C GLY A 86 -10.15 16.99 19.89
N ASP A 87 -10.81 15.99 20.50
CA ASP A 87 -10.79 15.73 21.93
C ASP A 87 -9.45 15.07 22.37
N PRO A 88 -8.67 15.72 23.25
CA PRO A 88 -7.47 15.16 23.87
C PRO A 88 -7.66 13.88 24.69
N GLU A 89 -8.89 13.57 25.11
CA GLU A 89 -9.24 12.47 26.02
C GLU A 89 -10.00 11.32 25.34
N ALA A 90 -10.48 11.51 24.11
CA ALA A 90 -11.22 10.50 23.37
C ALA A 90 -10.34 9.32 22.92
N ASN A 91 -10.88 8.10 23.00
CA ASN A 91 -10.15 6.86 22.70
C ASN A 91 -10.68 6.09 21.48
N SER A 92 -11.63 6.67 20.72
CA SER A 92 -12.28 6.05 19.56
C SER A 92 -11.38 5.87 18.35
N ALA A 93 -10.26 6.60 18.26
CA ALA A 93 -9.43 6.61 17.06
C ALA A 93 -8.89 5.22 16.66
N VAL A 94 -8.58 4.35 17.63
CA VAL A 94 -8.14 2.97 17.31
C VAL A 94 -9.24 2.17 16.60
N THR A 95 -10.51 2.46 16.87
CA THR A 95 -11.68 1.87 16.20
C THR A 95 -11.80 2.41 14.77
N ASP A 96 -11.84 3.73 14.59
CA ASP A 96 -11.92 4.37 13.27
C ASP A 96 -10.77 3.89 12.35
N LEU A 97 -9.55 3.83 12.89
CA LEU A 97 -8.38 3.31 12.18
C LEU A 97 -8.50 1.83 11.82
N HIS A 98 -9.07 1.00 12.70
CA HIS A 98 -9.28 -0.42 12.42
C HIS A 98 -10.36 -0.62 11.34
N GLU A 99 -11.42 0.19 11.35
CA GLU A 99 -12.45 0.20 10.31
C GLU A 99 -11.90 0.67 8.96
N SER A 100 -11.03 1.70 8.95
CA SER A 100 -10.40 2.22 7.73
C SER A 100 -9.57 1.17 6.98
N LEU A 101 -8.92 0.25 7.71
CA LEU A 101 -8.18 -0.86 7.11
C LEU A 101 -9.06 -1.76 6.22
N TYR A 102 -10.36 -1.90 6.53
CA TYR A 102 -11.30 -2.67 5.70
C TYR A 102 -11.69 -1.92 4.43
N TYR A 103 -11.94 -0.60 4.53
CA TYR A 103 -12.25 0.23 3.36
C TYR A 103 -11.08 0.32 2.37
N LEU A 104 -9.84 0.28 2.88
CA LEU A 104 -8.61 0.28 2.09
C LEU A 104 -8.12 -1.14 1.71
N GLN A 105 -8.74 -2.23 2.19
CA GLN A 105 -8.22 -3.63 2.17
C GLN A 105 -7.85 -4.16 0.77
N HIS A 106 -8.33 -3.53 -0.30
CA HIS A 106 -7.96 -3.83 -1.69
C HIS A 106 -6.51 -3.46 -2.03
N ARG A 107 -5.93 -2.43 -1.40
CA ARG A 107 -4.55 -1.96 -1.67
C ARG A 107 -3.46 -2.96 -1.25
N GLY A 108 -3.73 -3.84 -0.29
CA GLY A 108 -2.78 -4.82 0.23
C GLY A 108 -3.42 -5.81 1.20
N GLN A 109 -2.96 -7.06 1.21
CA GLN A 109 -3.59 -8.14 2.01
C GLN A 109 -2.56 -9.03 2.72
N ASP A 110 -1.26 -8.71 2.61
CA ASP A 110 -0.18 -9.50 3.18
C ASP A 110 0.16 -9.09 4.61
N ALA A 111 -0.11 -7.84 4.99
CA ALA A 111 0.03 -7.38 6.37
C ALA A 111 -0.90 -6.20 6.69
N ALA A 112 -1.16 -6.03 7.97
CA ALA A 112 -1.84 -4.86 8.51
C ALA A 112 -1.17 -4.39 9.81
N GLY A 113 -1.32 -3.12 10.16
CA GLY A 113 -0.73 -2.56 11.38
C GLY A 113 -1.36 -1.23 11.83
N ILE A 114 -1.45 -1.05 13.14
CA ILE A 114 -1.88 0.20 13.77
C ILE A 114 -0.84 0.59 14.82
N ALA A 115 -0.59 1.89 14.96
CA ALA A 115 0.15 2.45 16.09
C ALA A 115 -0.59 3.64 16.71
N VAL A 116 -0.73 3.62 18.03
CA VAL A 116 -1.41 4.69 18.78
C VAL A 116 -0.52 5.29 19.86
N CYS A 117 -0.69 6.58 20.19
CA CYS A 117 0.13 7.28 21.19
C CYS A 117 -0.71 7.85 22.34
N ARG A 118 -0.47 7.40 23.57
CA ARG A 118 -1.19 7.84 24.77
C ARG A 118 -0.23 8.27 25.87
N GLY A 119 -0.38 9.49 26.39
CA GLY A 119 0.56 10.07 27.36
C GLY A 119 2.01 10.14 26.84
N GLY A 120 2.19 10.28 25.52
CA GLY A 120 3.50 10.17 24.85
C GLY A 120 4.00 8.73 24.63
N ARG A 121 3.37 7.71 25.23
CA ARG A 121 3.72 6.29 25.04
C ARG A 121 3.07 5.75 23.78
N VAL A 122 3.88 5.23 22.85
CA VAL A 122 3.40 4.53 21.66
C VAL A 122 3.11 3.06 21.96
N SER A 123 1.98 2.55 21.44
CA SER A 123 1.57 1.14 21.46
C SER A 123 1.26 0.69 20.04
N GLN A 124 1.66 -0.53 19.65
CA GLN A 124 1.52 -1.02 18.27
C GLN A 124 1.04 -2.47 18.23
N CYS A 125 0.15 -2.77 17.28
CA CYS A 125 -0.20 -4.14 16.89
C CYS A 125 -0.08 -4.24 15.37
N LYS A 126 0.76 -5.16 14.88
CA LYS A 126 1.02 -5.33 13.45
C LYS A 126 1.43 -6.76 13.10
N GLY A 127 0.94 -7.28 12.00
CA GLY A 127 1.07 -8.71 11.68
C GLY A 127 0.83 -9.07 10.22
N VAL A 128 1.13 -10.31 9.87
CA VAL A 128 0.98 -10.88 8.52
C VAL A 128 -0.44 -11.42 8.31
N GLY A 129 -1.12 -10.88 7.30
CA GLY A 129 -2.47 -11.22 6.84
C GLY A 129 -3.39 -9.99 6.69
N MET A 130 -4.65 -10.27 6.36
CA MET A 130 -5.74 -9.28 6.35
C MET A 130 -5.99 -8.70 7.74
N ALA A 131 -6.56 -7.49 7.82
CA ALA A 131 -6.83 -6.78 9.06
C ALA A 131 -7.58 -7.64 10.09
N SER A 132 -8.67 -8.30 9.67
CA SER A 132 -9.46 -9.20 10.54
C SER A 132 -8.64 -10.28 11.24
N LYS A 133 -7.61 -10.84 10.57
CA LYS A 133 -6.71 -11.84 11.16
C LYS A 133 -5.68 -11.22 12.09
N VAL A 134 -5.12 -10.07 11.74
CA VAL A 134 -4.10 -9.38 12.54
C VAL A 134 -4.72 -8.90 13.85
N PHE A 135 -5.89 -8.25 13.78
CA PHE A 135 -6.56 -7.64 14.92
C PHE A 135 -7.54 -8.57 15.65
N ASP A 136 -7.67 -9.83 15.22
CA ASP A 136 -8.57 -10.84 15.81
C ASP A 136 -10.00 -10.31 15.93
N GLU A 137 -10.57 -9.93 14.77
CA GLU A 137 -11.91 -9.36 14.64
C GLU A 137 -12.12 -8.09 15.50
N GLY A 138 -11.04 -7.31 15.70
CA GLY A 138 -11.03 -6.08 16.50
C GLY A 138 -10.68 -6.28 17.97
N LYS A 139 -10.61 -7.52 18.49
CA LYS A 139 -10.26 -7.80 19.90
C LYS A 139 -8.88 -7.25 20.29
N ARG A 140 -7.97 -7.06 19.34
CA ARG A 140 -6.63 -6.46 19.54
C ARG A 140 -6.59 -4.97 19.21
N ALA A 141 -7.59 -4.44 18.49
CA ALA A 141 -7.72 -3.02 18.14
C ALA A 141 -8.32 -2.19 19.30
N THR A 142 -7.82 -2.38 20.51
CA THR A 142 -8.19 -1.58 21.69
C THR A 142 -6.94 -1.06 22.39
N THR A 143 -7.03 0.13 22.99
CA THR A 143 -5.89 0.73 23.72
C THR A 143 -5.36 -0.13 24.87
N ALA A 144 -6.18 -1.05 25.40
CA ALA A 144 -5.81 -2.01 26.44
C ALA A 144 -5.08 -3.26 25.90
N THR A 145 -5.38 -3.71 24.68
CA THR A 145 -4.88 -4.98 24.09
C THR A 145 -3.79 -4.80 23.04
N MET A 146 -3.58 -3.57 22.55
CA MET A 146 -2.49 -3.22 21.63
C MET A 146 -1.06 -3.53 22.13
N PRO A 147 -0.69 -3.42 23.43
CA PRO A 147 0.69 -3.66 23.84
C PRO A 147 1.02 -5.15 23.92
N GLY A 148 1.53 -5.74 22.82
CA GLY A 148 2.16 -7.07 22.89
C GLY A 148 2.40 -7.83 21.59
N TYR A 149 1.68 -7.55 20.50
CA TYR A 149 1.88 -8.31 19.24
C TYR A 149 2.97 -7.69 18.37
N MET A 150 4.21 -7.95 18.77
CA MET A 150 5.46 -7.53 18.12
C MET A 150 6.14 -8.73 17.47
N GLY A 151 6.44 -8.67 16.17
CA GLY A 151 7.07 -9.78 15.45
C GLY A 151 6.92 -9.79 13.93
N SER A 152 6.60 -8.66 13.31
CA SER A 152 6.54 -8.55 11.85
C SER A 152 7.16 -7.25 11.35
N GLU A 153 7.82 -7.33 10.19
CA GLU A 153 8.33 -6.22 9.39
C GLU A 153 7.20 -5.48 8.64
N ALA A 154 5.96 -5.67 9.07
CA ALA A 154 4.84 -4.82 8.68
C ALA A 154 5.12 -3.39 9.14
N GLN A 155 4.69 -2.39 8.36
CA GLN A 155 4.58 -1.05 8.89
C GLN A 155 3.30 -0.98 9.79
N PRO A 156 3.18 -0.02 10.71
CA PRO A 156 4.01 1.17 10.82
C PRO A 156 5.38 0.85 11.39
N PHE A 157 6.42 1.53 10.90
CA PHE A 157 7.72 1.52 11.55
C PHE A 157 7.74 2.54 12.69
N PHE A 158 8.64 2.35 13.66
CA PHE A 158 8.81 3.24 14.80
C PHE A 158 10.27 3.34 15.19
N VAL A 159 10.71 4.57 15.49
CA VAL A 159 12.00 4.86 16.12
C VAL A 159 11.75 5.70 17.36
N ASN A 160 12.44 5.40 18.46
CA ASN A 160 12.28 6.11 19.73
C ASN A 160 13.02 7.47 19.76
N SER A 161 13.90 7.75 18.80
CA SER A 161 14.72 8.97 18.77
C SER A 161 14.83 9.59 17.36
N PRO A 162 14.71 10.92 17.22
CA PRO A 162 14.29 11.88 18.25
C PRO A 162 12.78 11.77 18.53
N PHE A 163 12.33 12.24 19.69
CA PHE A 163 10.91 12.44 20.10
C PHE A 163 9.97 11.22 20.14
N GLY A 164 10.27 10.12 19.46
CA GLY A 164 9.33 9.02 19.20
C GLY A 164 8.53 9.28 17.93
N LEU A 165 8.94 8.63 16.83
CA LEU A 165 8.39 8.81 15.50
C LEU A 165 7.83 7.50 14.98
N SER A 166 6.65 7.52 14.38
CA SER A 166 6.10 6.37 13.68
C SER A 166 5.61 6.78 12.30
N MET A 167 5.86 5.97 11.27
CA MET A 167 5.57 6.32 9.87
C MET A 167 5.06 5.12 9.07
N SER A 168 4.15 5.42 8.14
CA SER A 168 3.65 4.52 7.11
C SER A 168 3.76 5.20 5.75
N VAL A 169 4.20 4.44 4.75
CA VAL A 169 4.50 4.89 3.39
C VAL A 169 3.74 4.03 2.38
N ASN A 170 3.03 4.68 1.47
CA ASN A 170 2.53 4.09 0.22
C ASN A 170 3.38 4.61 -0.94
N GLY A 171 4.25 3.78 -1.49
CA GLY A 171 5.24 4.20 -2.48
C GLY A 171 6.45 3.27 -2.53
N ASN A 172 7.50 3.74 -3.20
CA ASN A 172 8.79 3.06 -3.31
C ASN A 172 9.91 4.09 -3.56
N LEU A 173 11.08 3.86 -2.98
CA LEU A 173 12.29 4.68 -3.14
C LEU A 173 13.23 3.99 -4.14
N VAL A 174 13.54 4.68 -5.24
CA VAL A 174 14.42 4.11 -6.29
C VAL A 174 15.87 4.07 -5.84
N ASN A 175 16.32 5.07 -5.07
CA ASN A 175 17.69 5.19 -4.59
C ASN A 175 17.95 4.57 -3.20
N ALA A 176 17.14 3.57 -2.81
CA ALA A 176 17.29 2.86 -1.53
C ALA A 176 18.74 2.41 -1.20
N PRO A 177 19.57 1.90 -2.15
CA PRO A 177 20.96 1.53 -1.85
C PRO A 177 21.87 2.70 -1.45
N GLU A 178 21.57 3.93 -1.89
CA GLU A 178 22.28 5.14 -1.47
C GLU A 178 21.86 5.55 -0.06
N LEU A 179 20.55 5.52 0.20
CA LEU A 179 19.97 5.85 1.51
C LEU A 179 20.46 4.90 2.61
N VAL A 180 20.58 3.60 2.33
CA VAL A 180 21.18 2.62 3.26
C VAL A 180 22.62 3.01 3.60
N LYS A 181 23.45 3.32 2.59
CA LYS A 181 24.86 3.72 2.81
C LYS A 181 24.96 5.01 3.62
N PHE A 182 24.13 5.99 3.32
CA PHE A 182 24.07 7.25 4.07
C PHE A 182 23.66 7.01 5.54
N LEU A 183 22.59 6.24 5.76
CA LEU A 183 22.09 5.96 7.09
C LEU A 183 23.11 5.22 7.95
N ASP A 184 23.85 4.27 7.38
CA ASP A 184 24.87 3.51 8.10
C ASP A 184 26.14 4.34 8.38
N ASN A 185 26.72 4.97 7.35
CA ASN A 185 28.03 5.63 7.45
C ASN A 185 27.99 7.03 8.08
N GLU A 186 26.96 7.83 7.76
CA GLU A 186 26.87 9.23 8.18
C GLU A 186 25.91 9.41 9.36
N ALA A 187 24.66 8.97 9.20
CA ALA A 187 23.63 9.13 10.24
C ALA A 187 23.75 8.11 11.40
N ARG A 188 24.54 7.04 11.23
CA ARG A 188 24.77 5.95 12.20
C ARG A 188 23.48 5.30 12.70
N ARG A 189 22.52 5.13 11.78
CA ARG A 189 21.20 4.52 11.97
C ARG A 189 21.17 3.20 11.22
N HIS A 190 21.31 2.09 11.96
CA HIS A 190 21.12 0.77 11.40
C HIS A 190 19.68 0.60 10.89
N VAL A 191 19.55 0.04 9.68
CA VAL A 191 18.27 -0.31 9.05
C VAL A 191 18.12 -1.82 9.15
N ASN A 192 17.05 -2.29 9.80
CA ASN A 192 16.88 -3.70 10.15
C ASN A 192 16.05 -4.49 9.11
N THR A 193 15.44 -3.81 8.12
CA THR A 193 14.59 -4.44 7.09
C THR A 193 14.87 -3.88 5.70
N ASP A 194 14.49 -4.63 4.67
CA ASP A 194 14.53 -4.20 3.26
C ASP A 194 13.38 -3.24 2.90
N SER A 195 12.76 -2.56 3.87
CA SER A 195 11.54 -1.76 3.66
C SER A 195 11.88 -0.27 3.50
N ASP A 196 11.55 0.31 2.35
CA ASP A 196 11.69 1.75 2.07
C ASP A 196 11.05 2.64 3.15
N SER A 197 10.00 2.17 3.79
CA SER A 197 9.32 2.85 4.91
C SER A 197 10.19 3.02 6.16
N GLU A 198 11.13 2.09 6.40
CA GLU A 198 12.13 2.22 7.48
C GLU A 198 13.23 3.21 7.08
N LEU A 199 13.63 3.23 5.80
CA LEU A 199 14.56 4.22 5.25
C LEU A 199 13.99 5.64 5.38
N LEU A 200 12.78 5.88 4.86
CA LEU A 200 12.13 7.19 4.87
C LEU A 200 11.91 7.71 6.30
N LEU A 201 11.49 6.82 7.22
CA LEU A 201 11.41 7.12 8.65
C LEU A 201 12.76 7.54 9.24
N ASN A 202 13.83 6.82 8.93
CA ASN A 202 15.16 7.11 9.49
C ASN A 202 15.80 8.36 8.88
N ILE A 203 15.56 8.67 7.60
CA ILE A 203 15.97 9.93 6.97
C ILE A 203 15.25 11.11 7.64
N PHE A 204 13.93 11.03 7.83
CA PHE A 204 13.17 12.06 8.54
C PHE A 204 13.59 12.21 10.01
N ALA A 205 13.86 11.09 10.70
CA ALA A 205 14.36 11.07 12.06
C ALA A 205 15.77 11.64 12.20
N TYR A 206 16.63 11.43 11.21
CA TYR A 206 17.94 12.08 11.12
C TYR A 206 17.77 13.59 10.90
N ALA A 207 16.99 14.01 9.91
CA ALA A 207 16.76 15.42 9.60
C ALA A 207 16.20 16.23 10.80
N LEU A 208 15.28 15.65 11.57
CA LEU A 208 14.79 16.25 12.82
C LEU A 208 15.85 16.34 13.93
N ASN A 209 16.81 15.41 13.96
CA ASN A 209 17.88 15.39 14.95
C ASN A 209 18.91 16.49 14.69
N GLU A 210 19.28 16.71 13.42
CA GLU A 210 20.29 17.71 13.04
C GLU A 210 19.88 19.16 13.35
N LEU A 211 18.58 19.41 13.54
CA LEU A 211 18.09 20.71 14.03
C LEU A 211 18.54 21.02 15.47
N GLY A 212 19.05 20.03 16.23
CA GLY A 212 19.62 20.21 17.57
C GLY A 212 18.61 20.60 18.65
N LYS A 213 17.30 20.47 18.40
CA LYS A 213 16.23 20.95 19.28
C LYS A 213 15.74 19.88 20.25
N THR A 214 15.49 20.28 21.50
CA THR A 214 14.93 19.40 22.54
C THR A 214 13.43 19.10 22.36
N ARG A 215 12.73 19.90 21.55
CA ARG A 215 11.35 19.69 21.08
C ARG A 215 11.20 20.28 19.68
N ALA A 216 10.49 19.58 18.80
CA ALA A 216 10.12 20.11 17.48
C ALA A 216 9.00 21.15 17.57
N SER A 217 9.08 22.21 16.76
CA SER A 217 7.93 23.02 16.35
C SER A 217 7.37 22.52 15.00
N VAL A 218 6.24 23.07 14.55
CA VAL A 218 5.66 22.70 13.25
C VAL A 218 6.56 23.16 12.08
N ALA A 219 7.18 24.34 12.21
CA ALA A 219 8.17 24.82 11.25
C ALA A 219 9.41 23.89 11.17
N ASP A 220 9.81 23.27 12.28
CA ASP A 220 10.92 22.30 12.31
C ASP A 220 10.59 21.01 11.56
N VAL A 221 9.33 20.55 11.63
CA VAL A 221 8.85 19.41 10.85
C VAL A 221 8.93 19.68 9.35
N PHE A 222 8.46 20.85 8.90
CA PHE A 222 8.56 21.22 7.48
C PHE A 222 10.00 21.48 7.02
N THR A 223 10.87 21.98 7.91
CA THR A 223 12.30 22.16 7.62
C THR A 223 12.98 20.80 7.47
N ALA A 224 12.75 19.86 8.38
CA ALA A 224 13.29 18.50 8.30
C ALA A 224 12.79 17.72 7.07
N LEU A 225 11.57 17.96 6.61
CA LEU A 225 11.08 17.36 5.35
C LEU A 225 11.87 17.82 4.12
N ARG A 226 12.49 19.00 4.09
CA ARG A 226 13.33 19.42 2.95
C ARG A 226 14.50 18.47 2.71
N GLU A 227 15.09 17.95 3.79
CA GLU A 227 16.15 16.94 3.72
C GLU A 227 15.62 15.58 3.23
N VAL A 228 14.37 15.24 3.55
CA VAL A 228 13.69 14.05 3.01
C VAL A 228 13.54 14.19 1.50
N TYR A 229 12.99 15.29 0.99
CA TYR A 229 12.87 15.53 -0.46
C TYR A 229 14.22 15.62 -1.17
N ALA A 230 15.25 16.17 -0.51
CA ALA A 230 16.60 16.28 -1.09
C ALA A 230 17.30 14.91 -1.26
N ARG A 231 16.96 13.90 -0.44
CA ARG A 231 17.60 12.59 -0.46
C ARG A 231 16.75 11.48 -1.06
N CYS A 232 15.46 11.43 -0.74
CA CYS A 232 14.57 10.34 -1.10
C CYS A 232 14.01 10.52 -2.52
N GLN A 233 14.51 9.72 -3.47
CA GLN A 233 14.02 9.73 -4.84
C GLN A 233 13.01 8.60 -5.06
N GLY A 234 11.95 8.87 -5.82
CA GLY A 234 10.92 7.89 -6.16
C GLY A 234 9.51 8.49 -6.06
N ALA A 235 8.57 7.71 -5.56
CA ALA A 235 7.18 8.10 -5.34
C ALA A 235 6.75 7.70 -3.94
N PHE A 236 6.05 8.58 -3.23
CA PHE A 236 5.58 8.31 -1.88
C PHE A 236 4.43 9.22 -1.48
N ALA A 237 3.38 8.61 -0.93
CA ALA A 237 2.50 9.23 0.03
C ALA A 237 2.93 8.74 1.42
N CYS A 238 3.00 9.64 2.39
CA CYS A 238 3.42 9.33 3.74
C CYS A 238 2.44 9.86 4.77
N THR A 239 2.22 9.07 5.82
CA THR A 239 1.58 9.49 7.07
C THR A 239 2.53 9.18 8.21
N ALA A 240 2.70 10.12 9.14
CA ALA A 240 3.55 9.94 10.31
C ALA A 240 2.91 10.54 11.57
N MET A 241 3.37 10.06 12.72
CA MET A 241 2.99 10.53 14.05
C MET A 241 4.25 10.89 14.83
N ILE A 242 4.27 12.09 15.42
CA ILE A 242 5.27 12.52 16.38
C ILE A 242 4.64 12.40 17.77
N ALA A 243 5.20 11.52 18.61
CA ALA A 243 4.58 11.10 19.86
C ALA A 243 4.28 12.28 20.78
N GLY A 244 3.02 12.41 21.21
CA GLY A 244 2.55 13.51 22.05
C GLY A 244 2.49 14.90 21.39
N PHE A 245 2.82 15.04 20.10
CA PHE A 245 2.85 16.33 19.41
C PHE A 245 1.79 16.47 18.31
N GLY A 246 1.68 15.50 17.39
CA GLY A 246 0.74 15.60 16.27
C GLY A 246 0.93 14.54 15.18
N ILE A 247 0.16 14.66 14.10
CA ILE A 247 0.27 13.84 12.89
C ILE A 247 0.70 14.68 11.68
N LEU A 248 1.30 14.00 10.71
CA LEU A 248 1.88 14.58 9.49
C LEU A 248 1.41 13.77 8.27
N GLY A 249 1.04 14.46 7.19
CA GLY A 249 0.83 13.88 5.86
C GLY A 249 1.65 14.61 4.81
N PHE A 250 2.24 13.91 3.84
CA PHE A 250 2.97 14.53 2.70
C PHE A 250 3.04 13.62 1.47
N ARG A 251 3.24 14.20 0.29
CA ARG A 251 3.38 13.52 -1.03
C ARG A 251 4.69 13.89 -1.73
N ASP A 252 5.19 12.99 -2.56
CA ASP A 252 6.30 13.26 -3.48
C ASP A 252 6.07 14.50 -4.38
N GLU A 253 7.15 15.06 -4.90
CA GLU A 253 7.19 16.29 -5.72
C GLU A 253 6.45 16.20 -7.07
N ASN A 254 6.05 14.99 -7.49
CA ASN A 254 5.30 14.72 -8.72
C ASN A 254 3.82 14.34 -8.45
N GLY A 255 3.46 14.12 -7.18
CA GLY A 255 2.13 13.67 -6.77
C GLY A 255 1.77 12.27 -7.27
N ILE A 256 2.73 11.35 -7.40
CA ILE A 256 2.45 10.03 -8.02
C ILE A 256 1.50 9.19 -7.15
N ARG A 257 1.70 9.17 -5.82
CA ARG A 257 0.90 8.36 -4.89
C ARG A 257 -0.21 9.19 -4.22
N PRO A 258 -1.45 8.68 -4.08
CA PRO A 258 -2.58 9.45 -3.56
C PRO A 258 -2.55 9.61 -2.03
N LEU A 259 -2.96 10.79 -1.56
CA LEU A 259 -3.17 11.13 -0.15
C LEU A 259 -4.15 12.30 -0.03
N CYS A 260 -5.21 12.12 0.76
CA CYS A 260 -6.22 13.15 1.04
C CYS A 260 -6.40 13.35 2.55
N LEU A 261 -6.92 14.52 2.94
CA LEU A 261 -7.29 14.92 4.30
C LEU A 261 -8.79 15.22 4.35
N GLY A 262 -9.48 14.76 5.40
CA GLY A 262 -10.84 15.16 5.75
C GLY A 262 -10.98 15.59 7.20
N SER A 263 -12.15 16.12 7.54
CA SER A 263 -12.50 16.61 8.88
C SER A 263 -13.94 16.25 9.27
N ARG A 264 -14.20 16.04 10.56
CA ARG A 264 -15.56 15.99 11.13
C ARG A 264 -15.60 16.76 12.46
N PRO A 265 -16.73 17.34 12.88
CA PRO A 265 -16.91 17.78 14.26
C PRO A 265 -16.61 16.63 15.21
N SER A 266 -15.90 16.89 16.31
CA SER A 266 -15.55 15.84 17.26
C SER A 266 -16.80 15.33 17.98
N GLU A 267 -16.93 14.00 18.09
CA GLU A 267 -18.11 13.35 18.66
C GLU A 267 -18.22 13.51 20.19
N THR A 268 -17.13 13.94 20.83
CA THR A 268 -16.95 13.92 22.31
C THR A 268 -16.65 15.28 22.91
N LEU A 269 -16.19 16.25 22.12
CA LEU A 269 -15.87 17.61 22.57
C LEU A 269 -16.47 18.66 21.62
N GLU A 270 -17.45 19.42 22.12
CA GLU A 270 -18.11 20.49 21.36
C GLU A 270 -17.11 21.56 20.90
N GLY A 271 -17.23 21.99 19.64
CA GLY A 271 -16.33 22.97 19.02
C GLY A 271 -14.96 22.42 18.59
N ALA A 272 -14.60 21.19 18.96
CA ALA A 272 -13.40 20.53 18.47
C ALA A 272 -13.66 19.83 17.12
N THR A 273 -12.60 19.55 16.37
CA THR A 273 -12.65 18.91 15.04
C THR A 273 -11.68 17.73 15.01
N ASP A 274 -12.16 16.56 14.60
CA ASP A 274 -11.33 15.41 14.28
C ASP A 274 -10.82 15.54 12.84
N TYR A 275 -9.59 15.11 12.59
CA TYR A 275 -8.96 15.14 11.27
C TYR A 275 -8.47 13.75 10.85
N PHE A 276 -8.59 13.43 9.57
CA PHE A 276 -8.25 12.12 9.03
C PHE A 276 -7.55 12.18 7.67
N LEU A 277 -6.30 11.72 7.62
CA LEU A 277 -5.54 11.47 6.40
C LEU A 277 -5.77 10.04 5.91
N ALA A 278 -5.95 9.82 4.61
CA ALA A 278 -5.88 8.47 4.01
C ALA A 278 -5.49 8.48 2.52
N SER A 279 -5.06 7.32 2.01
CA SER A 279 -4.78 7.11 0.58
C SER A 279 -6.01 7.22 -0.33
N GLU A 280 -7.22 7.01 0.19
CA GLU A 280 -8.47 7.12 -0.58
C GLU A 280 -9.58 7.75 0.27
N SER A 281 -10.39 8.59 -0.37
CA SER A 281 -11.53 9.31 0.20
C SER A 281 -12.65 8.39 0.71
N ILE A 282 -12.72 7.12 0.28
CA ILE A 282 -13.66 6.13 0.82
C ILE A 282 -13.46 5.88 2.33
N ALA A 283 -12.22 5.89 2.82
CA ALA A 283 -11.95 5.70 4.24
C ALA A 283 -12.53 6.86 5.07
N LEU A 284 -12.42 8.08 4.56
CA LEU A 284 -12.92 9.30 5.20
C LEU A 284 -14.45 9.33 5.19
N THR A 285 -15.06 9.16 4.02
CA THR A 285 -16.51 9.28 3.84
C THR A 285 -17.31 8.23 4.62
N GLN A 286 -16.84 6.97 4.66
CA GLN A 286 -17.51 5.91 5.42
C GLN A 286 -17.45 6.13 6.94
N LEU A 287 -16.42 6.83 7.43
CA LEU A 287 -16.25 7.21 8.85
C LEU A 287 -16.76 8.63 9.16
N GLY A 288 -17.59 9.19 8.27
CA GLY A 288 -18.29 10.45 8.47
C GLY A 288 -17.46 11.73 8.25
N PHE A 289 -16.19 11.61 7.83
CA PHE A 289 -15.33 12.75 7.52
C PHE A 289 -15.75 13.41 6.20
N LYS A 290 -15.72 14.74 6.20
CA LYS A 290 -16.14 15.64 5.12
C LYS A 290 -15.02 16.66 4.81
N ASN A 291 -15.31 17.64 3.96
CA ASN A 291 -14.36 18.68 3.53
C ASN A 291 -13.05 18.07 3.02
N ILE A 292 -13.18 17.05 2.16
CA ILE A 292 -12.04 16.26 1.70
C ILE A 292 -11.22 17.10 0.71
N VAL A 293 -9.91 17.15 0.93
CA VAL A 293 -8.93 17.83 0.08
C VAL A 293 -7.74 16.90 -0.17
N ASP A 294 -7.28 16.83 -1.41
CA ASP A 294 -6.03 16.13 -1.73
C ASP A 294 -4.83 16.94 -1.23
N ILE A 295 -3.80 16.24 -0.75
CA ILE A 295 -2.49 16.84 -0.46
C ILE A 295 -1.80 17.06 -1.80
N LEU A 296 -1.29 18.25 -2.07
CA LEU A 296 -0.67 18.57 -3.37
C LEU A 296 0.74 17.95 -3.52
N PRO A 297 1.25 17.76 -4.76
CA PRO A 297 2.64 17.40 -4.99
C PRO A 297 3.64 18.28 -4.22
N GLY A 298 4.60 17.67 -3.51
CA GLY A 298 5.60 18.37 -2.70
C GLY A 298 5.05 19.11 -1.45
N GLN A 299 3.75 18.99 -1.19
CA GLN A 299 3.08 19.60 -0.05
C GLN A 299 3.08 18.67 1.16
N ALA A 300 3.12 19.27 2.34
CA ALA A 300 2.88 18.62 3.61
C ALA A 300 1.76 19.31 4.37
N VAL A 301 1.06 18.55 5.21
CA VAL A 301 0.14 19.06 6.23
C VAL A 301 0.51 18.48 7.58
N PHE A 302 0.70 19.35 8.58
CA PHE A 302 0.90 18.94 9.97
C PHE A 302 -0.31 19.34 10.80
N ILE A 303 -0.75 18.44 11.67
CA ILE A 303 -1.88 18.69 12.57
C ILE A 303 -1.39 18.42 13.99
N LYS A 304 -1.19 19.50 14.74
CA LYS A 304 -0.78 19.46 16.14
C LYS A 304 -1.96 19.03 17.02
N LYS A 305 -1.70 18.30 18.12
CA LYS A 305 -2.74 17.96 19.13
C LYS A 305 -3.43 19.24 19.62
N GLY A 306 -4.76 19.32 19.45
CA GLY A 306 -5.58 20.49 19.77
C GLY A 306 -5.41 21.69 18.82
N GLY A 307 -4.80 21.51 17.66
CA GLY A 307 -4.63 22.52 16.61
C GLY A 307 -5.48 22.26 15.36
N VAL A 308 -5.34 23.15 14.38
CA VAL A 308 -5.90 23.00 13.03
C VAL A 308 -4.82 22.50 12.05
N PRO A 309 -5.16 22.07 10.83
CA PRO A 309 -4.19 21.63 9.84
C PRO A 309 -3.37 22.82 9.33
N GLU A 310 -2.06 22.75 9.51
CA GLU A 310 -1.08 23.70 8.97
C GLU A 310 -0.51 23.11 7.67
N PHE A 311 -0.76 23.75 6.53
CA PHE A 311 -0.25 23.31 5.22
C PHE A 311 1.05 24.05 4.87
N CYS A 312 1.99 23.34 4.26
CA CYS A 312 3.25 23.90 3.77
C CYS A 312 3.63 23.28 2.42
N GLN A 313 3.91 24.12 1.42
CA GLN A 313 4.60 23.69 0.21
C GLN A 313 6.09 23.54 0.57
N VAL A 314 6.56 22.31 0.77
CA VAL A 314 7.91 22.06 1.31
C VAL A 314 8.98 22.21 0.23
N VAL A 315 8.67 21.68 -0.96
CA VAL A 315 9.44 21.81 -2.21
C VAL A 315 8.51 22.25 -3.34
N GLU A 316 9.06 22.76 -4.44
CA GLU A 316 8.28 23.15 -5.61
C GLU A 316 7.55 21.93 -6.23
N MET A 317 6.36 22.16 -6.80
CA MET A 317 5.66 21.16 -7.58
C MET A 317 6.41 20.93 -8.90
N LYS A 318 7.15 19.83 -8.98
CA LYS A 318 7.90 19.45 -10.17
C LYS A 318 6.99 18.98 -11.30
N SER A 319 5.92 18.26 -10.93
CA SER A 319 4.81 17.94 -11.82
C SER A 319 3.56 17.57 -11.00
N TYR A 320 2.41 17.43 -11.66
CA TYR A 320 1.20 16.88 -11.06
C TYR A 320 0.73 15.71 -11.92
N THR A 321 1.34 14.56 -11.67
CA THR A 321 1.23 13.34 -12.49
C THR A 321 0.91 12.14 -11.60
N PRO A 322 -0.35 11.96 -11.19
CA PRO A 322 -0.75 10.80 -10.42
C PRO A 322 -0.55 9.50 -11.21
N ASP A 323 -0.37 8.40 -10.49
CA ASP A 323 -0.21 7.06 -11.07
C ASP A 323 -1.46 6.65 -11.88
N LEU A 324 -1.31 6.49 -13.20
CA LEU A 324 -2.42 6.13 -14.09
C LEU A 324 -3.01 4.73 -13.74
N PHE A 325 -2.22 3.87 -13.08
CA PHE A 325 -2.64 2.55 -12.63
C PHE A 325 -3.64 2.59 -11.47
N GLU A 326 -3.70 3.69 -10.71
CA GLU A 326 -4.70 3.94 -9.68
C GLU A 326 -6.11 4.05 -10.30
N TYR A 327 -6.26 4.87 -11.35
CA TYR A 327 -7.53 5.02 -12.09
C TYR A 327 -7.91 3.75 -12.85
N LEU A 328 -6.94 3.08 -13.48
CA LEU A 328 -7.16 1.85 -14.23
C LEU A 328 -7.69 0.71 -13.35
N TYR A 329 -6.99 0.39 -12.26
CA TYR A 329 -7.25 -0.84 -11.48
C TYR A 329 -7.13 -0.67 -9.96
N LEU A 330 -6.09 0.02 -9.48
CA LEU A 330 -5.67 -0.11 -8.08
C LEU A 330 -6.63 0.58 -7.10
N SER A 331 -7.16 1.77 -7.40
CA SER A 331 -8.17 2.41 -6.57
C SER A 331 -9.53 1.73 -6.69
N ARG A 332 -10.39 1.89 -5.69
CA ARG A 332 -11.80 1.52 -5.83
C ARG A 332 -12.48 2.40 -6.87
N ALA A 333 -13.63 1.96 -7.37
CA ALA A 333 -14.41 2.77 -8.31
C ALA A 333 -15.14 3.93 -7.62
N ASP A 334 -15.51 3.78 -6.35
CA ASP A 334 -16.30 4.74 -5.56
C ASP A 334 -15.46 5.83 -4.89
N VAL A 335 -14.37 6.26 -5.52
CA VAL A 335 -13.52 7.36 -5.06
C VAL A 335 -13.22 8.37 -6.16
N ASP A 336 -13.10 9.61 -5.73
CA ASP A 336 -12.47 10.69 -6.49
C ASP A 336 -11.09 10.95 -5.86
N MET A 337 -10.08 11.20 -6.71
CA MET A 337 -8.70 11.51 -6.32
C MET A 337 -8.16 12.62 -7.22
N ASP A 338 -7.48 13.62 -6.66
CA ASP A 338 -6.93 14.76 -7.41
C ASP A 338 -7.98 15.47 -8.31
N GLY A 339 -9.25 15.46 -7.90
CA GLY A 339 -10.40 15.95 -8.66
C GLY A 339 -10.87 15.06 -9.82
N ILE A 340 -10.35 13.84 -9.98
CA ILE A 340 -10.70 12.89 -11.04
C ILE A 340 -11.51 11.72 -10.46
N SER A 341 -12.68 11.44 -11.04
CA SER A 341 -13.54 10.35 -10.58
C SER A 341 -13.16 9.00 -11.18
N VAL A 342 -12.73 8.04 -10.35
CA VAL A 342 -12.26 6.71 -10.83
C VAL A 342 -13.38 5.94 -11.54
N HIS A 343 -14.63 6.04 -11.07
CA HIS A 343 -15.77 5.43 -11.77
C HIS A 343 -15.94 5.99 -13.18
N ARG A 344 -15.88 7.33 -13.32
CA ARG A 344 -16.09 7.99 -14.59
C ARG A 344 -14.93 7.74 -15.56
N SER A 345 -13.69 7.73 -15.08
CA SER A 345 -12.52 7.31 -15.88
C SER A 345 -12.73 5.93 -16.48
N ARG A 346 -13.17 4.95 -15.67
CA ARG A 346 -13.42 3.57 -16.13
C ARG A 346 -14.59 3.46 -17.12
N GLN A 347 -15.63 4.29 -16.98
CA GLN A 347 -16.68 4.39 -18.01
C GLN A 347 -16.11 4.94 -19.33
N ASN A 348 -15.37 6.05 -19.28
CA ASN A 348 -14.75 6.69 -20.44
C ASN A 348 -13.75 5.75 -21.14
N MET A 349 -12.98 4.96 -20.39
CA MET A 349 -12.10 3.91 -20.94
C MET A 349 -12.91 2.93 -21.80
N GLY A 350 -14.07 2.47 -21.33
CA GLY A 350 -14.94 1.58 -22.10
C GLY A 350 -15.52 2.19 -23.37
N LEU A 351 -15.78 3.51 -23.38
CA LEU A 351 -16.23 4.23 -24.58
C LEU A 351 -15.13 4.31 -25.62
N LYS A 352 -13.94 4.82 -25.27
CA LYS A 352 -12.81 4.94 -26.20
C LYS A 352 -12.31 3.58 -26.70
N LEU A 353 -12.44 2.55 -25.87
CA LEU A 353 -12.11 1.18 -26.24
C LEU A 353 -13.03 0.63 -27.35
N ALA A 354 -14.27 1.13 -27.45
CA ALA A 354 -15.17 0.82 -28.55
C ALA A 354 -14.63 1.35 -29.87
N ASP A 355 -14.20 2.61 -29.89
CA ASP A 355 -13.59 3.25 -31.08
C ASP A 355 -12.26 2.58 -31.45
N ARG A 356 -11.46 2.20 -30.45
CA ARG A 356 -10.26 1.39 -30.65
C ARG A 356 -10.57 0.04 -31.30
N MET A 357 -11.60 -0.67 -30.84
CA MET A 357 -12.04 -1.93 -31.45
C MET A 357 -12.57 -1.73 -32.88
N ARG A 358 -13.39 -0.70 -33.13
CA ARG A 358 -13.85 -0.33 -34.49
C ARG A 358 -12.67 -0.06 -35.42
N SER A 359 -11.64 0.66 -34.96
CA SER A 359 -10.43 0.95 -35.73
C SER A 359 -9.58 -0.29 -36.04
N VAL A 360 -9.54 -1.29 -35.15
CA VAL A 360 -8.69 -2.49 -35.32
C VAL A 360 -9.42 -3.60 -36.09
N MET A 361 -10.73 -3.76 -35.85
CA MET A 361 -11.52 -4.90 -36.35
C MET A 361 -12.50 -4.53 -37.47
N GLY A 362 -12.80 -3.25 -37.64
CA GLY A 362 -13.87 -2.74 -38.50
C GLY A 362 -15.28 -3.09 -37.99
N GLU A 363 -16.30 -2.40 -38.48
CA GLU A 363 -17.70 -2.64 -38.08
C GLU A 363 -18.13 -4.10 -38.26
N LYS A 364 -17.66 -4.78 -39.32
CA LYS A 364 -17.93 -6.22 -39.53
C LYS A 364 -17.41 -7.09 -38.38
N GLY A 365 -16.24 -6.78 -37.84
CA GLY A 365 -15.66 -7.48 -36.70
C GLY A 365 -16.39 -7.20 -35.38
N ILE A 366 -17.06 -6.05 -35.28
CA ILE A 366 -17.98 -5.73 -34.16
C ILE A 366 -19.30 -6.47 -34.34
N ASP A 367 -19.89 -6.47 -35.54
CA ASP A 367 -21.16 -7.13 -35.85
C ASP A 367 -21.12 -8.63 -35.51
N GLU A 368 -19.97 -9.29 -35.67
CA GLU A 368 -19.77 -10.69 -35.28
C GLU A 368 -19.93 -11.00 -33.77
N ILE A 369 -19.84 -10.01 -32.86
CA ILE A 369 -19.68 -10.27 -31.41
C ILE A 369 -20.99 -10.57 -30.66
N ASP A 370 -20.96 -11.62 -29.83
CA ASP A 370 -21.91 -12.00 -28.77
C ASP A 370 -21.25 -11.83 -27.37
N THR A 371 -21.70 -10.88 -26.55
CA THR A 371 -20.85 -10.21 -25.52
C THR A 371 -21.01 -10.63 -24.04
N SER A 372 -20.00 -10.26 -23.21
CA SER A 372 -19.95 -10.47 -21.74
C SER A 372 -19.12 -9.37 -21.01
N ASN A 373 -19.31 -9.22 -19.67
CA ASN A 373 -18.51 -8.50 -18.63
C ASN A 373 -18.86 -7.02 -18.24
N THR A 374 -18.66 -6.68 -16.96
CA THR A 374 -19.05 -5.40 -16.31
C THR A 374 -18.20 -4.15 -16.61
N ALA A 375 -16.90 -4.24 -16.88
CA ALA A 375 -16.17 -3.11 -17.48
C ALA A 375 -16.61 -2.94 -18.95
N ALA A 376 -16.96 -4.07 -19.57
CA ALA A 376 -17.68 -4.07 -20.83
C ALA A 376 -19.12 -3.51 -20.74
N ALA A 377 -19.62 -2.99 -19.61
CA ALA A 377 -20.95 -2.36 -19.59
C ALA A 377 -21.00 -1.08 -20.44
N SER A 378 -20.00 -0.20 -20.32
CA SER A 378 -19.88 0.99 -21.19
C SER A 378 -19.53 0.58 -22.62
N LEU A 379 -18.58 -0.34 -22.79
CA LEU A 379 -18.17 -0.87 -24.10
C LEU A 379 -19.33 -1.52 -24.87
N ALA A 380 -20.10 -2.41 -24.24
CA ALA A 380 -21.21 -3.11 -24.86
C ALA A 380 -22.38 -2.16 -25.16
N THR A 381 -22.61 -1.15 -24.32
CA THR A 381 -23.57 -0.08 -24.62
C THR A 381 -23.18 0.67 -25.89
N GLU A 382 -21.91 1.07 -25.99
CA GLU A 382 -21.36 1.82 -27.14
C GLU A 382 -21.31 0.98 -28.42
N LEU A 383 -20.87 -0.28 -28.33
CA LEU A 383 -20.90 -1.26 -29.43
C LEU A 383 -22.31 -1.78 -29.75
N ARG A 384 -23.34 -1.40 -28.96
CA ARG A 384 -24.74 -1.86 -29.06
C ARG A 384 -24.90 -3.38 -29.01
N LYS A 385 -24.12 -4.02 -28.14
CA LYS A 385 -24.11 -5.46 -27.88
C LYS A 385 -24.71 -5.78 -26.50
N PRO A 386 -25.24 -6.99 -26.27
CA PRO A 386 -25.81 -7.36 -24.97
C PRO A 386 -24.76 -7.34 -23.84
N LEU A 387 -25.19 -7.43 -22.59
CA LEU A 387 -24.28 -7.60 -21.46
C LEU A 387 -24.58 -8.92 -20.75
N SER A 388 -23.68 -9.90 -20.89
CA SER A 388 -23.74 -11.16 -20.12
C SER A 388 -22.79 -11.15 -18.93
N ASN A 389 -23.23 -11.69 -17.79
CA ASN A 389 -22.39 -11.96 -16.63
C ASN A 389 -21.92 -13.42 -16.66
N ALA A 390 -21.28 -13.81 -17.77
CA ALA A 390 -20.94 -15.19 -18.09
C ALA A 390 -19.90 -15.85 -17.15
N PHE A 391 -19.19 -15.05 -16.34
CA PHE A 391 -18.30 -15.53 -15.28
C PHE A 391 -18.83 -15.21 -13.90
N VAL A 392 -19.03 -16.25 -13.08
CA VAL A 392 -19.34 -16.10 -11.66
C VAL A 392 -18.05 -16.06 -10.86
N LYS A 393 -17.83 -14.97 -10.10
CA LYS A 393 -16.70 -14.84 -9.17
C LYS A 393 -17.01 -15.54 -7.86
N ASN A 394 -16.19 -16.54 -7.52
CA ASN A 394 -16.29 -17.27 -6.26
C ASN A 394 -15.83 -16.37 -5.11
N ARG A 395 -16.79 -15.93 -4.28
CA ARG A 395 -16.57 -14.92 -3.23
C ARG A 395 -15.76 -15.43 -2.03
N TYR A 396 -15.76 -16.73 -1.79
CA TYR A 396 -15.20 -17.36 -0.58
C TYR A 396 -13.83 -18.04 -0.80
N VAL A 397 -13.05 -17.55 -1.78
CA VAL A 397 -11.74 -18.12 -2.14
C VAL A 397 -10.66 -17.54 -1.24
N TYR A 398 -10.41 -18.20 -0.11
CA TYR A 398 -9.21 -17.94 0.69
C TYR A 398 -7.95 -18.25 -0.13
N ARG A 399 -6.81 -17.63 0.23
CA ARG A 399 -5.49 -18.11 -0.20
C ARG A 399 -5.36 -19.57 0.25
N THR A 400 -5.45 -20.51 -0.67
CA THR A 400 -5.21 -21.93 -0.34
C THR A 400 -3.80 -22.08 0.19
N PHE A 401 -3.69 -22.57 1.43
CA PHE A 401 -2.43 -22.99 2.03
C PHE A 401 -1.71 -23.98 1.10
N ILE A 402 -0.38 -24.00 1.21
CA ILE A 402 0.55 -24.66 0.30
C ILE A 402 0.14 -26.12 0.09
N VAL A 403 -0.36 -26.44 -1.11
CA VAL A 403 -0.54 -27.83 -1.55
C VAL A 403 0.74 -28.22 -2.29
N PRO A 404 1.54 -29.17 -1.77
CA PRO A 404 2.77 -29.60 -2.45
C PRO A 404 2.43 -30.33 -3.76
N GLY A 405 2.93 -29.80 -4.88
CA GLY A 405 2.76 -30.40 -6.21
C GLY A 405 2.49 -29.38 -7.31
N GLN A 406 3.32 -29.38 -8.35
CA GLN A 406 3.27 -28.40 -9.44
C GLN A 406 1.93 -28.42 -10.20
N LYS A 407 1.33 -29.61 -10.38
CA LYS A 407 -0.02 -29.79 -10.96
C LYS A 407 -1.15 -29.21 -10.10
N ALA A 408 -0.99 -29.08 -8.79
CA ALA A 408 -2.01 -28.51 -7.91
C ALA A 408 -2.07 -26.98 -7.95
N ARG A 409 -1.02 -26.32 -8.46
CA ARG A 409 -0.90 -24.85 -8.54
C ARG A 409 -1.60 -24.25 -9.76
N GLN A 410 -1.81 -25.04 -10.82
CA GLN A 410 -2.44 -24.64 -12.10
C GLN A 410 -3.99 -24.59 -12.09
N LYS A 411 -4.63 -24.68 -10.91
CA LYS A 411 -6.10 -24.50 -10.77
C LYS A 411 -6.45 -23.22 -10.01
N SER A 412 -5.64 -22.17 -10.15
CA SER A 412 -5.81 -20.95 -9.34
C SER A 412 -6.92 -20.04 -9.86
N VAL A 413 -7.06 -19.87 -11.18
CA VAL A 413 -8.12 -19.02 -11.76
C VAL A 413 -9.46 -19.75 -11.73
N ARG A 414 -9.50 -21.05 -12.05
CA ARG A 414 -10.70 -21.91 -11.91
C ARG A 414 -11.30 -21.96 -10.50
N ARG A 415 -10.50 -21.67 -9.47
CA ARG A 415 -11.01 -21.50 -8.10
C ARG A 415 -11.69 -20.15 -7.91
N LYS A 416 -11.21 -19.09 -8.56
CA LYS A 416 -11.69 -17.70 -8.46
C LYS A 416 -12.90 -17.40 -9.36
N LEU A 417 -12.94 -17.98 -10.55
CA LEU A 417 -13.93 -17.73 -11.59
C LEU A 417 -14.52 -19.07 -12.06
N SER A 418 -15.81 -19.07 -12.38
CA SER A 418 -16.50 -20.23 -12.95
C SER A 418 -17.36 -19.78 -14.15
N PRO A 419 -17.15 -20.34 -15.35
CA PRO A 419 -17.92 -19.98 -16.54
C PRO A 419 -19.33 -20.58 -16.51
N ILE A 420 -20.30 -19.85 -17.04
CA ILE A 420 -21.63 -20.34 -17.35
C ILE A 420 -21.60 -20.84 -18.81
N ALA A 421 -21.51 -22.16 -19.03
CA ALA A 421 -21.22 -22.70 -20.36
C ALA A 421 -22.22 -22.28 -21.47
N SER A 422 -23.52 -22.13 -21.13
CA SER A 422 -24.56 -21.64 -22.06
C SER A 422 -24.33 -20.20 -22.55
N GLU A 423 -23.54 -19.42 -21.82
CA GLU A 423 -23.20 -18.05 -22.22
C GLU A 423 -22.07 -18.00 -23.27
N PHE A 424 -21.29 -19.08 -23.41
CA PHE A 424 -20.14 -19.15 -24.32
C PHE A 424 -20.34 -20.06 -25.54
N LYS A 425 -21.09 -21.15 -25.39
CA LYS A 425 -21.25 -22.19 -26.41
C LYS A 425 -21.74 -21.63 -27.75
N ASP A 426 -21.04 -21.99 -28.83
CA ASP A 426 -21.30 -21.66 -30.23
C ASP A 426 -21.30 -20.14 -30.57
N LYS A 427 -20.86 -19.27 -29.65
CA LYS A 427 -20.85 -17.80 -29.74
C LYS A 427 -19.47 -17.20 -30.02
N VAL A 428 -19.44 -15.98 -30.57
CA VAL A 428 -18.20 -15.18 -30.75
C VAL A 428 -18.06 -14.21 -29.58
N VAL A 429 -17.24 -14.54 -28.59
CA VAL A 429 -17.24 -13.80 -27.32
C VAL A 429 -16.16 -12.74 -27.22
N CYS A 430 -16.55 -11.55 -26.77
CA CYS A 430 -15.63 -10.51 -26.32
C CYS A 430 -15.45 -10.59 -24.80
N LEU A 431 -14.19 -10.73 -24.38
CA LEU A 431 -13.75 -10.73 -22.99
C LEU A 431 -13.01 -9.43 -22.72
N VAL A 432 -13.41 -8.69 -21.69
CA VAL A 432 -12.73 -7.46 -21.27
C VAL A 432 -11.98 -7.70 -19.96
N ASP A 433 -10.69 -7.43 -19.94
CA ASP A 433 -9.83 -7.42 -18.75
C ASP A 433 -9.41 -5.98 -18.45
N ASP A 434 -9.18 -5.64 -17.18
CA ASP A 434 -8.68 -4.29 -16.84
C ASP A 434 -7.28 -4.06 -17.43
N SER A 435 -6.41 -5.07 -17.31
CA SER A 435 -5.02 -5.01 -17.74
C SER A 435 -4.46 -6.42 -17.95
N ILE A 436 -3.57 -6.59 -18.93
CA ILE A 436 -2.92 -7.89 -19.19
C ILE A 436 -1.44 -7.79 -18.81
N VAL A 437 -1.13 -8.16 -17.56
CA VAL A 437 0.23 -8.10 -17.02
C VAL A 437 1.09 -9.27 -17.51
N ARG A 438 0.81 -10.49 -17.03
CA ARG A 438 1.67 -11.68 -17.24
C ARG A 438 1.09 -12.69 -18.24
N GLY A 439 -0.07 -12.40 -18.81
CA GLY A 439 -0.84 -13.28 -19.70
C GLY A 439 -1.37 -14.60 -19.09
N THR A 440 -0.80 -15.10 -17.99
CA THR A 440 -1.14 -16.41 -17.41
C THR A 440 -2.60 -16.53 -16.96
N THR A 441 -3.14 -15.49 -16.31
CA THR A 441 -4.55 -15.44 -15.90
C THR A 441 -5.46 -15.41 -17.13
N SER A 442 -5.20 -14.50 -18.06
CA SER A 442 -6.00 -14.31 -19.27
C SER A 442 -6.00 -15.57 -20.16
N ARG A 443 -4.86 -16.27 -20.27
CA ARG A 443 -4.77 -17.60 -20.90
C ARG A 443 -5.58 -18.67 -20.16
N GLU A 444 -5.55 -18.72 -18.83
CA GLU A 444 -6.42 -19.64 -18.07
C GLU A 444 -7.92 -19.31 -18.30
N ILE A 445 -8.29 -18.04 -18.46
CA ILE A 445 -9.65 -17.60 -18.80
C ILE A 445 -10.02 -18.04 -20.22
N VAL A 446 -9.21 -17.73 -21.23
CA VAL A 446 -9.43 -18.13 -22.62
C VAL A 446 -9.58 -19.66 -22.75
N GLN A 447 -8.75 -20.43 -22.04
CA GLN A 447 -8.86 -21.89 -22.03
C GLN A 447 -10.18 -22.39 -21.40
N MET A 448 -10.67 -21.76 -20.32
CA MET A 448 -12.00 -22.07 -19.78
C MET A 448 -13.13 -21.77 -20.76
N VAL A 449 -13.00 -20.72 -21.57
CA VAL A 449 -13.99 -20.34 -22.59
C VAL A 449 -13.96 -21.30 -23.79
N LYS A 450 -12.77 -21.74 -24.24
CA LYS A 450 -12.64 -22.79 -25.27
C LYS A 450 -13.28 -24.11 -24.84
N GLU A 451 -13.13 -24.48 -23.57
CA GLU A 451 -13.79 -25.67 -22.98
C GLU A 451 -15.31 -25.54 -22.88
N CYS A 452 -15.85 -24.32 -23.00
CA CYS A 452 -17.29 -24.08 -23.13
C CYS A 452 -17.74 -23.99 -24.60
N GLU A 453 -16.91 -24.43 -25.56
CA GLU A 453 -17.24 -24.51 -26.99
C GLU A 453 -17.54 -23.15 -27.65
N ALA A 454 -16.86 -22.09 -27.23
CA ALA A 454 -16.94 -20.79 -27.90
C ALA A 454 -16.36 -20.85 -29.32
N LYS A 455 -17.01 -20.19 -30.28
CA LYS A 455 -16.67 -20.18 -31.70
C LYS A 455 -15.42 -19.33 -32.02
N LYS A 456 -15.27 -18.21 -31.32
CA LYS A 456 -14.16 -17.24 -31.45
C LYS A 456 -14.07 -16.44 -30.15
N ILE A 457 -12.86 -16.11 -29.72
CA ILE A 457 -12.57 -15.43 -28.45
C ILE A 457 -11.74 -14.18 -28.74
N ILE A 458 -12.38 -13.03 -28.63
CA ILE A 458 -11.76 -11.71 -28.69
C ILE A 458 -11.43 -11.30 -27.26
N LEU A 459 -10.16 -11.05 -26.96
CA LEU A 459 -9.71 -10.54 -25.67
C LEU A 459 -9.33 -9.07 -25.82
N VAL A 460 -9.81 -8.25 -24.90
CA VAL A 460 -9.64 -6.80 -24.93
C VAL A 460 -9.15 -6.30 -23.58
N SER A 461 -8.10 -5.48 -23.58
CA SER A 461 -7.52 -4.84 -22.41
C SER A 461 -7.94 -3.37 -22.33
N CYS A 462 -8.48 -2.94 -21.19
CA CYS A 462 -8.72 -1.51 -20.93
C CYS A 462 -7.42 -0.70 -20.76
N SER A 463 -6.30 -1.38 -20.48
CA SER A 463 -4.96 -0.78 -20.49
C SER A 463 -4.25 -0.93 -21.83
N PRO A 464 -3.26 -0.07 -22.12
CA PRO A 464 -2.18 -0.35 -23.05
C PRO A 464 -1.33 -1.55 -22.62
N GLU A 465 -0.42 -1.94 -23.51
CA GLU A 465 0.62 -2.93 -23.26
C GLU A 465 1.50 -2.55 -22.06
N ILE A 466 1.57 -3.44 -21.06
CA ILE A 466 2.48 -3.29 -19.91
C ILE A 466 3.84 -3.86 -20.31
N THR A 467 4.73 -2.99 -20.76
CA THR A 467 6.02 -3.31 -21.38
C THR A 467 7.22 -3.11 -20.44
N HIS A 468 7.03 -2.33 -19.38
CA HIS A 468 8.07 -1.85 -18.48
C HIS A 468 7.72 -2.13 -17.00
N PRO A 469 8.72 -2.20 -16.10
CA PRO A 469 8.47 -2.51 -14.69
C PRO A 469 7.80 -1.35 -13.96
N HIS A 470 7.05 -1.64 -12.89
CA HIS A 470 6.47 -0.57 -12.07
C HIS A 470 7.37 -0.24 -10.88
N VAL A 471 8.08 0.89 -10.93
CA VAL A 471 9.11 1.25 -9.94
C VAL A 471 8.58 2.01 -8.72
N HIS A 472 7.34 2.54 -8.78
CA HIS A 472 6.77 3.45 -7.78
C HIS A 472 5.87 2.81 -6.70
N GLY A 473 5.92 1.49 -6.46
CA GLY A 473 5.15 0.84 -5.38
C GLY A 473 4.19 -0.29 -5.78
N ILE A 474 4.09 -0.64 -7.07
CA ILE A 474 3.29 -1.79 -7.53
C ILE A 474 4.22 -2.97 -7.86
N ASP A 475 3.86 -4.18 -7.42
CA ASP A 475 4.63 -5.43 -7.59
C ASP A 475 4.67 -5.93 -9.05
N LEU A 476 5.36 -5.19 -9.91
CA LEU A 476 5.63 -5.46 -11.33
C LEU A 476 7.12 -5.24 -11.67
N ALA A 477 8.03 -5.60 -10.77
CA ALA A 477 9.44 -5.23 -10.86
C ALA A 477 10.30 -6.04 -11.86
N ASP A 478 9.85 -7.21 -12.33
CA ASP A 478 10.61 -8.05 -13.28
C ASP A 478 9.99 -7.98 -14.69
N PRO A 479 10.63 -7.28 -15.65
CA PRO A 479 10.11 -7.13 -17.01
C PRO A 479 9.91 -8.47 -17.72
N ARG A 480 10.74 -9.49 -17.40
CA ARG A 480 10.69 -10.81 -18.04
C ARG A 480 9.43 -11.61 -17.69
N GLN A 481 8.69 -11.18 -16.66
CA GLN A 481 7.41 -11.76 -16.26
C GLN A 481 6.22 -11.06 -16.93
N LEU A 482 6.44 -9.96 -17.64
CA LEU A 482 5.42 -9.23 -18.38
C LEU A 482 5.19 -9.88 -19.76
N LEU A 483 3.94 -9.89 -20.20
CA LEU A 483 3.55 -10.48 -21.48
C LEU A 483 4.07 -9.65 -22.66
N ALA A 484 3.90 -8.32 -22.61
CA ALA A 484 4.23 -7.41 -23.70
C ALA A 484 5.71 -6.97 -23.74
N HIS A 485 6.50 -7.36 -22.75
CA HIS A 485 7.93 -7.05 -22.75
C HIS A 485 8.64 -7.83 -23.86
N GLU A 486 9.22 -7.10 -24.82
CA GLU A 486 9.92 -7.61 -26.01
C GLU A 486 9.07 -8.57 -26.87
N ARG A 487 7.75 -8.32 -27.01
CA ARG A 487 6.85 -9.12 -27.87
C ARG A 487 5.92 -8.30 -28.73
N THR A 488 5.57 -8.85 -29.90
CA THR A 488 4.55 -8.28 -30.79
C THR A 488 3.13 -8.68 -30.38
N LEU A 489 2.12 -8.03 -30.96
CA LEU A 489 0.71 -8.35 -30.68
C LEU A 489 0.34 -9.78 -31.11
N GLU A 490 0.93 -10.27 -32.20
CA GLU A 490 0.77 -11.62 -32.74
C GLU A 490 1.32 -12.66 -31.75
N GLU A 491 2.56 -12.49 -31.29
CA GLU A 491 3.19 -13.37 -30.29
C GLU A 491 2.39 -13.41 -28.98
N MET A 492 1.88 -12.26 -28.52
CA MET A 492 1.00 -12.19 -27.35
C MET A 492 -0.32 -12.92 -27.57
N THR A 493 -0.91 -12.80 -28.76
CA THR A 493 -2.16 -13.48 -29.15
C THR A 493 -1.97 -15.00 -29.16
N GLU A 494 -0.88 -15.49 -29.75
CA GLU A 494 -0.50 -16.91 -29.73
C GLU A 494 -0.24 -17.44 -28.32
N LEU A 495 0.45 -16.67 -27.47
CA LEU A 495 0.76 -17.05 -26.09
C LEU A 495 -0.49 -17.13 -25.20
N ILE A 496 -1.46 -16.24 -25.40
CA ILE A 496 -2.78 -16.25 -24.73
C ILE A 496 -3.71 -17.30 -25.35
N GLN A 497 -3.51 -17.63 -26.63
CA GLN A 497 -4.35 -18.52 -27.44
C GLN A 497 -5.77 -17.97 -27.69
N CYS A 498 -5.96 -16.66 -27.72
CA CYS A 498 -7.21 -16.02 -28.20
C CYS A 498 -7.17 -15.84 -29.73
N ASP A 499 -8.32 -15.57 -30.35
CA ASP A 499 -8.44 -15.37 -31.80
C ASP A 499 -8.19 -13.90 -32.23
N THR A 500 -8.33 -12.96 -31.29
CA THR A 500 -8.03 -11.54 -31.49
C THR A 500 -7.68 -10.92 -30.16
N LEU A 501 -6.62 -10.11 -30.12
CA LEU A 501 -6.17 -9.37 -28.94
C LEU A 501 -6.18 -7.87 -29.25
N VAL A 502 -6.79 -7.06 -28.39
CA VAL A 502 -6.87 -5.60 -28.55
C VAL A 502 -6.44 -4.92 -27.25
N PHE A 503 -5.48 -4.00 -27.34
CA PHE A 503 -5.10 -3.10 -26.25
C PHE A 503 -5.63 -1.69 -26.52
N GLN A 504 -5.97 -0.99 -25.43
CA GLN A 504 -6.28 0.44 -25.45
C GLN A 504 -5.02 1.26 -25.77
N THR A 505 -5.15 2.43 -26.39
CA THR A 505 -3.98 3.31 -26.57
C THR A 505 -3.65 4.09 -25.28
N LEU A 506 -2.39 4.49 -25.11
CA LEU A 506 -2.00 5.29 -23.94
C LEU A 506 -2.69 6.65 -23.93
N GLU A 507 -2.85 7.27 -25.10
CA GLU A 507 -3.53 8.56 -25.26
C GLU A 507 -5.03 8.44 -24.92
N ASP A 508 -5.69 7.35 -25.33
CA ASP A 508 -7.08 7.09 -24.95
C ASP A 508 -7.24 6.85 -23.45
N LEU A 509 -6.31 6.12 -22.82
CA LEU A 509 -6.34 5.90 -21.37
C LEU A 509 -6.14 7.20 -20.58
N LYS A 510 -5.21 8.07 -21.02
CA LYS A 510 -5.03 9.42 -20.46
C LYS A 510 -6.27 10.28 -20.64
N ALA A 511 -6.78 10.36 -21.87
CA ALA A 511 -7.96 11.15 -22.21
C ALA A 511 -9.20 10.70 -21.42
N ALA A 512 -9.39 9.39 -21.23
CA ALA A 512 -10.49 8.86 -20.43
C ALA A 512 -10.48 9.39 -18.98
N CYS A 513 -9.28 9.57 -18.41
CA CYS A 513 -9.12 10.11 -17.06
C CYS A 513 -9.22 11.65 -17.03
N LEU A 514 -8.66 12.37 -18.01
CA LEU A 514 -8.79 13.84 -18.08
C LEU A 514 -10.23 14.28 -18.35
N GLU A 515 -11.00 13.53 -19.14
CA GLU A 515 -12.44 13.74 -19.36
C GLU A 515 -13.32 13.36 -18.15
N ALA A 516 -12.72 12.80 -17.10
CA ALA A 516 -13.35 12.50 -15.82
C ALA A 516 -12.91 13.44 -14.68
N ALA A 517 -12.10 14.46 -15.01
CA ALA A 517 -11.68 15.51 -14.09
C ALA A 517 -12.79 16.54 -13.87
N ASP A 518 -12.92 17.04 -12.64
CA ASP A 518 -13.72 18.22 -12.33
C ASP A 518 -13.00 19.52 -12.72
N GLU A 519 -13.73 20.65 -12.67
CA GLU A 519 -13.21 21.98 -13.03
C GLU A 519 -12.08 22.48 -12.12
N LYS A 520 -11.85 21.84 -10.97
CA LYS A 520 -10.83 22.22 -9.97
C LYS A 520 -9.56 21.39 -10.09
N SER A 521 -9.61 20.25 -10.77
CA SER A 521 -8.42 19.42 -10.98
C SER A 521 -7.33 20.18 -11.73
N GLN A 522 -6.12 20.09 -11.19
CA GLN A 522 -4.91 20.66 -11.80
C GLN A 522 -4.11 19.61 -12.58
N VAL A 523 -4.57 18.36 -12.61
CA VAL A 523 -3.92 17.26 -13.32
C VAL A 523 -4.01 17.47 -14.83
N ARG A 524 -2.87 17.33 -15.53
CA ARG A 524 -2.78 17.50 -16.99
C ARG A 524 -2.08 16.34 -17.70
N ASP A 525 -1.42 15.48 -16.95
CA ASP A 525 -0.69 14.30 -17.42
C ASP A 525 -0.57 13.30 -16.25
N PHE A 526 -0.02 12.11 -16.48
CA PHE A 526 0.06 11.03 -15.48
C PHE A 526 1.46 10.41 -15.41
N GLU A 527 1.71 9.64 -14.35
CA GLU A 527 2.81 8.67 -14.34
C GLU A 527 2.42 7.52 -15.29
N VAL A 528 3.29 7.23 -16.25
CA VAL A 528 3.01 6.26 -17.34
C VAL A 528 4.21 5.36 -17.66
N GLY A 529 5.25 5.36 -16.82
CA GLY A 529 6.50 4.66 -17.11
C GLY A 529 6.33 3.15 -17.32
N VAL A 530 5.33 2.54 -16.67
CA VAL A 530 4.93 1.13 -16.85
C VAL A 530 4.49 0.76 -18.29
N PHE A 531 4.01 1.73 -19.06
CA PHE A 531 3.53 1.53 -20.43
C PHE A 531 4.58 1.88 -21.51
N CYS A 532 5.48 2.84 -21.23
CA CYS A 532 6.37 3.41 -22.26
C CYS A 532 7.83 3.63 -21.83
N GLY A 533 8.20 3.30 -20.59
CA GLY A 533 9.57 3.46 -20.06
C GLY A 533 9.94 4.89 -19.64
N HIS A 534 9.06 5.87 -19.86
CA HIS A 534 9.29 7.27 -19.47
C HIS A 534 8.72 7.56 -18.08
N TYR A 535 9.55 7.39 -17.04
CA TYR A 535 9.17 7.67 -15.66
C TYR A 535 9.31 9.15 -15.30
N LYS A 536 8.46 9.62 -14.37
CA LYS A 536 8.51 11.01 -13.87
C LYS A 536 9.60 11.25 -12.80
N SER A 537 10.01 10.20 -12.08
CA SER A 537 11.20 10.22 -11.23
C SER A 537 12.43 9.73 -12.01
N PRO A 538 13.65 10.00 -11.52
CA PRO A 538 14.83 9.20 -11.85
C PRO A 538 14.58 7.69 -11.59
N LEU A 539 15.44 6.85 -12.19
CA LEU A 539 15.50 5.40 -12.02
C LEU A 539 16.77 5.00 -11.26
#